data_AF-Q17H23-F1
#
_entry.id   AF-Q17H23-F1
#
_cell.length_a   1.000
_cell.length_b   1.000
_cell.length_c   1.000
_cell.angle_alpha   90.00
_cell.angle_beta   90.00
_cell.angle_gamma   90.00
#
_symmetry.space_group_name_H-M   'P 1'
#
loop_
_entity.id
_entity.type
_entity.pdbx_description
1 polymer ?
#
loop_
_entity_poly.entity_id
_entity_poly.type
_entity_poly.pdbx_seq_one_letter_code
_entity_poly.pdbx_strand_id
1 'polypeptide(L)'
;MAAIIDCGVPAAGTEREFDFFRPGQDRRCDKPITTIFFDLDNTLIPTRKGDAKACGKIADILHNEYDLPRDLATEVTITFLTSYRRCPDNPDIPLAQWRTQMWEDALPAGRKHLAPELYPRWVEYRTRYLAPSPEIISLLQTLRLQYLLGIVTNGPSASQWEKIDRLALGRYFDCILVSSDLPWAKPDRNIFYAACHYLGVRPEECAMIGDKLETDIQVSEWTQECSFGCLDM
;
A
#
# COMPACT_ATOMS: atom_id res chain seq x y z
N MET A 1 5.70 18.35 -2.51
CA MET A 1 4.83 17.84 -1.42
C MET A 1 3.68 17.14 -2.10
N ALA A 2 3.57 15.81 -1.99
CA ALA A 2 2.30 15.15 -2.29
C ALA A 2 1.29 15.66 -1.26
N ALA A 3 0.13 16.15 -1.69
CA ALA A 3 -0.91 16.50 -0.73
C ALA A 3 -1.57 15.20 -0.25
N ILE A 4 -1.59 15.03 1.07
CA ILE A 4 -2.34 14.01 1.78
C ILE A 4 -3.80 14.43 1.67
N ILE A 5 -4.66 13.54 1.17
CA ILE A 5 -6.08 13.85 1.14
C ILE A 5 -6.66 13.63 2.54
N ASP A 6 -6.80 14.71 3.30
CA ASP A 6 -7.81 14.78 4.35
C ASP A 6 -9.16 15.05 3.66
N CYS A 7 -9.84 13.98 3.27
CA CYS A 7 -11.22 14.06 2.80
C CYS A 7 -12.07 14.46 4.01
N GLY A 8 -12.18 15.77 4.28
CA GLY A 8 -13.19 16.31 5.19
C GLY A 8 -14.54 15.71 4.79
N VAL A 9 -15.00 14.73 5.56
CA VAL A 9 -16.28 14.06 5.37
C VAL A 9 -17.34 15.16 5.45
N PRO A 10 -18.12 15.41 4.39
CA PRO A 10 -19.24 16.33 4.52
C PRO A 10 -20.17 15.73 5.57
N ALA A 11 -20.51 16.51 6.60
CA ALA A 11 -21.53 16.14 7.57
C ALA A 11 -22.77 15.62 6.83
N ALA A 12 -23.29 14.48 7.28
CA ALA A 12 -24.50 13.87 6.74
C ALA A 12 -25.60 14.93 6.61
N GLY A 13 -25.95 15.30 5.38
CA GLY A 13 -27.01 16.30 5.17
C GLY A 13 -26.91 17.23 3.97
N THR A 14 -26.24 16.87 2.87
CA THR A 14 -26.61 17.42 1.54
C THR A 14 -26.36 16.35 0.48
N GLU A 15 -27.42 15.76 -0.05
CA GLU A 15 -27.39 15.04 -1.32
C GLU A 15 -26.99 16.03 -2.42
N ARG A 16 -25.68 16.15 -2.68
CA ARG A 16 -25.23 16.52 -4.02
C ARG A 16 -24.99 15.20 -4.71
N GLU A 17 -25.89 14.83 -5.60
CA GLU A 17 -25.65 13.77 -6.58
C GLU A 17 -24.25 13.98 -7.17
N PHE A 18 -23.37 13.01 -6.96
CA PHE A 18 -22.21 12.84 -7.81
C PHE A 18 -22.76 12.55 -9.20
N ASP A 19 -22.79 13.55 -10.07
CA ASP A 19 -23.27 13.41 -11.44
C ASP A 19 -22.25 12.55 -12.20
N PHE A 20 -22.41 11.23 -12.07
CA PHE A 20 -21.58 10.25 -12.75
C PHE A 20 -21.73 10.45 -14.25
N PHE A 21 -20.58 10.63 -14.91
CA PHE A 21 -20.43 10.70 -16.36
C PHE A 21 -21.39 9.74 -17.07
N ARG A 22 -22.27 10.28 -17.92
CA ARG A 22 -23.21 9.48 -18.72
C ARG A 22 -22.46 8.74 -19.82
N PRO A 23 -22.63 7.41 -19.98
CA PRO A 23 -21.94 6.68 -21.03
C PRO A 23 -22.54 7.02 -22.40
N GLY A 24 -21.80 7.80 -23.18
CA GLY A 24 -22.03 8.03 -24.61
C GLY A 24 -21.29 7.00 -25.47
N GLN A 25 -21.99 6.50 -26.49
CA GLN A 25 -21.53 5.48 -27.45
C GLN A 25 -20.31 5.93 -28.29
N ASP A 26 -19.57 4.91 -28.76
CA ASP A 26 -18.50 4.92 -29.78
C ASP A 26 -17.10 5.33 -29.30
N ARG A 27 -16.20 4.38 -28.95
CA ARG A 27 -14.86 4.74 -28.43
C ARG A 27 -13.76 3.71 -28.72
N ARG A 28 -13.09 3.78 -29.88
CA ARG A 28 -11.63 3.56 -29.88
C ARG A 28 -11.00 4.78 -29.21
N CYS A 29 -10.39 4.61 -28.04
CA CYS A 29 -9.81 5.72 -27.28
C CYS A 29 -8.44 6.10 -27.86
N ASP A 30 -8.41 6.98 -28.86
CA ASP A 30 -7.18 7.58 -29.41
C ASP A 30 -6.60 8.69 -28.48
N LYS A 31 -7.03 8.76 -27.21
CA LYS A 31 -6.54 9.79 -26.28
C LYS A 31 -5.21 9.36 -25.67
N PRO A 32 -4.20 10.25 -25.62
CA PRO A 32 -2.92 9.93 -25.01
C PRO A 32 -3.10 9.76 -23.50
N ILE A 33 -2.45 8.74 -22.94
CA ILE A 33 -2.32 8.59 -21.50
C ILE A 33 -1.51 9.77 -20.96
N THR A 34 -2.00 10.39 -19.88
CA THR A 34 -1.35 11.50 -19.18
C THR A 34 -1.08 11.18 -17.72
N THR A 35 -1.73 10.15 -17.18
CA THR A 35 -1.66 9.80 -15.76
C THR A 35 -1.47 8.29 -15.58
N ILE A 36 -0.62 7.90 -14.64
CA ILE A 36 -0.40 6.50 -14.28
C ILE A 36 -0.63 6.34 -12.77
N PHE A 37 -1.59 5.51 -12.42
CA PHE A 37 -1.84 5.06 -11.06
C PHE A 37 -1.11 3.73 -10.80
N PHE A 38 -0.56 3.60 -9.60
CA PHE A 38 0.13 2.40 -9.15
C PHE A 38 -0.53 1.85 -7.89
N ASP A 39 -0.64 0.53 -7.80
CA ASP A 39 -0.71 -0.11 -6.50
C ASP A 39 0.65 0.01 -5.76
N LEU A 40 0.62 -0.15 -4.43
CA LEU A 40 1.82 -0.11 -3.60
C LEU A 40 2.42 -1.51 -3.37
N ASP A 41 1.63 -2.42 -2.80
CA ASP A 41 2.12 -3.63 -2.16
C ASP A 41 2.32 -4.77 -3.15
N ASN A 42 3.58 -5.18 -3.34
CA ASN A 42 4.06 -6.13 -4.36
C ASN A 42 4.03 -5.60 -5.80
N THR A 43 3.70 -4.31 -5.97
CA THR A 43 3.83 -3.58 -7.22
C THR A 43 5.06 -2.67 -7.18
N LEU A 44 5.04 -1.63 -6.35
CA LEU A 44 6.18 -0.71 -6.18
C LEU A 44 7.18 -1.19 -5.13
N ILE A 45 6.70 -1.91 -4.12
CA ILE A 45 7.52 -2.42 -3.01
C ILE A 45 7.28 -3.92 -2.81
N PRO A 46 8.30 -4.74 -2.51
CA PRO A 46 8.17 -6.19 -2.46
C PRO A 46 7.62 -6.67 -1.11
N THR A 47 6.47 -6.18 -0.66
CA THR A 47 5.95 -6.32 0.72
C THR A 47 5.98 -7.75 1.25
N ARG A 48 5.44 -8.74 0.52
CA ARG A 48 5.40 -10.14 0.98
C ARG A 48 6.81 -10.71 1.20
N LYS A 49 7.71 -10.48 0.23
CA LYS A 49 9.10 -10.94 0.28
C LYS A 49 9.89 -10.21 1.35
N GLY A 50 9.66 -8.91 1.49
CA GLY A 50 10.33 -8.06 2.46
C GLY A 50 9.92 -8.36 3.90
N ASP A 51 8.64 -8.57 4.16
CA ASP A 51 8.13 -9.01 5.46
C ASP A 51 8.75 -10.37 5.86
N ALA A 52 8.80 -11.33 4.93
CA ALA A 52 9.42 -12.63 5.18
C ALA A 52 10.91 -12.52 5.51
N LYS A 53 11.65 -11.68 4.77
CA LYS A 53 13.08 -11.42 5.04
C LYS A 53 13.30 -10.74 6.40
N ALA A 54 12.47 -9.77 6.76
CA ALA A 54 12.55 -9.08 8.05
C ALA A 54 12.29 -10.05 9.20
N CYS A 55 11.26 -10.89 9.08
CA CYS A 55 10.97 -11.94 10.07
C CYS A 55 12.11 -12.95 10.17
N GLY A 56 12.71 -13.38 9.05
CA GLY A 56 13.88 -14.25 9.06
C GLY A 56 15.08 -13.62 9.81
N LYS A 57 15.30 -12.31 9.68
CA LYS A 57 16.33 -11.61 10.46
C LYS A 57 16.03 -11.55 11.94
N ILE A 58 14.77 -11.38 12.33
CA ILE A 58 14.38 -11.43 13.73
C ILE A 58 14.53 -12.84 14.31
N ALA A 59 14.24 -13.89 13.53
CA ALA A 59 14.48 -15.27 13.95
C ALA A 59 15.99 -15.53 14.19
N ASP A 60 16.87 -15.02 13.31
CA ASP A 60 18.31 -15.10 13.51
C ASP A 60 18.76 -14.34 14.77
N ILE A 61 18.20 -13.16 15.05
CA ILE A 61 18.50 -12.38 16.26
C ILE A 61 18.06 -13.14 17.52
N LEU A 62 16.83 -13.65 17.54
CA LEU A 62 16.30 -14.45 18.64
C LEU A 62 17.19 -15.68 18.94
N HIS A 63 17.67 -16.33 17.89
CA HIS A 63 18.54 -17.50 18.03
C HIS A 63 19.95 -17.13 18.50
N ASN A 64 20.60 -16.16 17.86
CA ASN A 64 22.02 -15.87 18.06
C ASN A 64 22.29 -14.96 19.26
N GLU A 65 21.40 -14.02 19.57
CA GLU A 65 21.61 -13.03 20.65
C GLU A 65 20.86 -13.38 21.93
N TYR A 66 19.76 -14.13 21.82
CA TYR A 66 18.91 -14.46 22.96
C TYR A 66 18.82 -15.97 23.23
N ASP A 67 19.61 -16.80 22.55
CA ASP A 67 19.70 -18.25 22.78
C ASP A 67 18.34 -18.98 22.69
N LEU A 68 17.44 -18.54 21.80
CA LEU A 68 16.24 -19.33 21.49
C LEU A 68 16.62 -20.50 20.56
N PRO A 69 16.05 -21.71 20.77
CA PRO A 69 16.09 -22.76 19.76
C PRO A 69 15.60 -22.24 18.39
N ARG A 70 16.28 -22.64 17.30
CA ARG A 70 16.03 -22.07 15.96
C ARG A 70 14.61 -22.32 15.46
N ASP A 71 14.06 -23.49 15.76
CA ASP A 71 12.67 -23.86 15.51
C ASP A 71 11.70 -22.94 16.24
N LEU A 72 11.92 -22.71 17.54
CA LEU A 72 11.10 -21.80 18.34
C LEU A 72 11.21 -20.34 17.85
N ALA A 73 12.42 -19.86 17.55
CA ALA A 73 12.62 -18.52 17.00
C ALA A 73 11.87 -18.33 15.66
N THR A 74 11.87 -19.36 14.82
CA THR A 74 11.12 -19.37 13.56
C THR A 74 9.61 -19.34 13.83
N GLU A 75 9.11 -20.17 14.73
CA GLU A 75 7.69 -20.23 15.11
C GLU A 75 7.17 -18.89 15.64
N VAL A 76 7.93 -18.22 16.51
CA VAL A 76 7.61 -16.88 17.03
C VAL A 76 7.39 -15.91 15.87
N THR A 77 8.32 -15.85 14.92
CA THR A 77 8.22 -14.90 13.79
C THR A 77 7.09 -15.25 12.81
N ILE A 78 6.77 -16.53 12.63
CA ILE A 78 5.61 -16.99 11.85
C ILE A 78 4.30 -16.57 12.52
N THR A 79 4.21 -16.75 13.84
CA THR A 79 3.03 -16.38 14.66
C THR A 79 2.80 -14.88 14.62
N PHE A 80 3.86 -14.09 14.81
CA PHE A 80 3.84 -12.64 14.66
C PHE A 80 3.37 -12.25 13.25
N LEU A 81 4.02 -12.76 12.19
CA LEU A 81 3.71 -12.36 10.81
C LEU A 81 2.28 -12.73 10.39
N THR A 82 1.79 -13.86 10.87
CA THR A 82 0.40 -14.30 10.63
C THR A 82 -0.59 -13.32 11.29
N SER A 83 -0.35 -12.96 12.55
CA SER A 83 -1.18 -12.00 13.28
C SER A 83 -1.12 -10.60 12.66
N TYR A 84 0.08 -10.15 12.29
CA TYR A 84 0.32 -8.88 11.61
C TYR A 84 -0.42 -8.79 10.27
N ARG A 85 -0.37 -9.83 9.44
CA ARG A 85 -1.09 -9.85 8.15
C ARG A 85 -2.61 -9.79 8.31
N ARG A 86 -3.14 -10.31 9.41
CA ARG A 86 -4.57 -10.28 9.71
C ARG A 86 -5.03 -8.88 10.15
N CYS A 87 -4.23 -8.18 10.95
CA CYS A 87 -4.61 -6.90 11.55
C CYS A 87 -3.38 -5.99 11.74
N PRO A 88 -2.81 -5.42 10.67
CA PRO A 88 -1.51 -4.75 10.72
C PRO A 88 -1.52 -3.42 11.50
N ASP A 89 -2.70 -2.86 11.77
CA ASP A 89 -2.93 -1.74 12.68
C ASP A 89 -4.21 -1.98 13.50
N ASN A 90 -4.45 -1.07 14.44
CA ASN A 90 -5.64 -1.04 15.28
C ASN A 90 -6.00 0.44 15.46
N PRO A 91 -7.24 0.87 15.16
CA PRO A 91 -7.62 2.28 15.24
C PRO A 91 -7.59 2.84 16.67
N ASP A 92 -7.73 1.98 17.68
CA ASP A 92 -7.80 2.36 19.09
C ASP A 92 -6.41 2.37 19.77
N ILE A 93 -5.38 1.82 19.12
CA ILE A 93 -4.05 1.61 19.72
C ILE A 93 -2.96 2.14 18.78
N PRO A 94 -2.03 3.00 19.26
CA PRO A 94 -0.91 3.47 18.46
C PRO A 94 -0.13 2.32 17.81
N LEU A 95 0.23 2.49 16.53
CA LEU A 95 0.83 1.45 15.69
C LEU A 95 2.05 0.75 16.35
N ALA A 96 2.93 1.52 17.00
CA ALA A 96 4.08 0.97 17.71
C ALA A 96 3.68 0.10 18.91
N GLN A 97 2.71 0.55 19.70
CA GLN A 97 2.20 -0.19 20.85
C GLN A 97 1.49 -1.48 20.38
N TRP A 98 0.61 -1.37 19.39
CA TRP A 98 -0.12 -2.52 18.84
C TRP A 98 0.81 -3.62 18.33
N ARG A 99 1.83 -3.25 17.57
CA ARG A 99 2.78 -4.21 17.00
C ARG A 99 3.80 -4.73 18.02
N THR A 100 4.09 -3.97 19.07
CA THR A 100 4.86 -4.47 20.22
C THR A 100 4.06 -5.54 20.95
N GLN A 101 2.76 -5.33 21.18
CA GLN A 101 1.88 -6.35 21.77
C GLN A 101 1.85 -7.64 20.94
N MET A 102 1.80 -7.54 19.61
CA MET A 102 1.87 -8.73 18.75
C MET A 102 3.17 -9.53 18.93
N TRP A 103 4.30 -8.85 19.10
CA TRP A 103 5.56 -9.53 19.41
C TRP A 103 5.49 -10.19 20.78
N GLU A 104 4.92 -9.51 21.77
CA GLU A 104 4.71 -10.05 23.11
C GLU A 104 3.82 -11.31 23.10
N ASP A 105 2.75 -11.30 22.31
CA ASP A 105 1.81 -12.42 22.18
C ASP A 105 2.43 -13.60 21.43
N ALA A 106 3.33 -13.34 20.48
CA ALA A 106 4.04 -14.37 19.73
C ALA A 106 5.19 -15.00 20.54
N LEU A 107 5.75 -14.30 21.53
CA LEU A 107 6.86 -14.77 22.34
C LEU A 107 6.39 -15.73 23.46
N PRO A 108 7.19 -16.75 23.83
CA PRO A 108 6.87 -17.60 24.97
C PRO A 108 6.89 -16.79 26.27
N ALA A 109 6.12 -17.24 27.28
CA ALA A 109 5.88 -16.50 28.51
C ALA A 109 7.15 -15.93 29.19
N GLY A 110 8.23 -16.70 29.26
CA GLY A 110 9.50 -16.26 29.86
C GLY A 110 10.32 -15.26 29.02
N ARG A 111 9.91 -14.97 27.78
CA ARG A 111 10.65 -14.12 26.83
C ARG A 111 9.86 -12.89 26.37
N LYS A 112 8.63 -12.69 26.85
CA LYS A 112 7.76 -11.55 26.50
C LYS A 112 8.42 -10.17 26.64
N HIS A 113 9.31 -10.03 27.64
CA HIS A 113 10.09 -8.81 27.88
C HIS A 113 10.98 -8.38 26.70
N LEU A 114 11.24 -9.26 25.73
CA LEU A 114 12.01 -8.93 24.52
C LEU A 114 11.21 -8.12 23.50
N ALA A 115 9.88 -8.11 23.54
CA ALA A 115 9.04 -7.48 22.53
C ALA A 115 9.39 -5.99 22.25
N PRO A 116 9.63 -5.13 23.27
CA PRO A 116 10.01 -3.73 23.05
C PRO A 116 11.36 -3.57 22.34
N GLU A 117 12.26 -4.55 22.44
CA GLU A 117 13.55 -4.54 21.73
C GLU A 117 13.42 -5.10 20.30
N LEU A 118 12.57 -6.11 20.10
CA LEU A 118 12.39 -6.75 18.80
C LEU A 118 11.61 -5.86 17.82
N TYR A 119 10.57 -5.17 18.29
CA TYR A 119 9.74 -4.32 17.43
C TYR A 119 10.54 -3.28 16.63
N PRO A 120 11.37 -2.40 17.25
CA PRO A 120 12.13 -1.41 16.49
C PRO A 120 13.15 -2.04 15.53
N ARG A 121 13.78 -3.16 15.91
CA ARG A 121 14.68 -3.91 15.01
C ARG A 121 13.92 -4.48 13.81
N TRP A 122 12.73 -5.04 14.04
CA TRP A 122 11.88 -5.55 12.97
C TRP A 122 11.49 -4.43 12.00
N VAL A 123 11.11 -3.26 12.51
CA VAL A 123 10.81 -2.08 11.71
C VAL A 123 12.00 -1.66 10.84
N GLU A 124 13.22 -1.66 11.38
CA GLU A 124 14.44 -1.33 10.63
C GLU A 124 14.66 -2.31 9.46
N TYR A 125 14.68 -3.61 9.73
CA TYR A 125 14.87 -4.62 8.68
C TYR A 125 13.73 -4.60 7.67
N ARG A 126 12.50 -4.43 8.13
CA ARG A 126 11.33 -4.30 7.26
C ARG A 126 11.47 -3.12 6.32
N THR A 127 11.83 -1.94 6.85
CA THR A 127 12.05 -0.74 6.02
C THR A 127 13.11 -0.99 4.95
N ARG A 128 14.24 -1.61 5.34
CA ARG A 128 15.31 -1.96 4.39
C ARG A 128 14.86 -2.95 3.32
N TYR A 129 14.09 -3.98 3.69
CA TYR A 129 13.67 -5.03 2.75
C TYR A 129 12.45 -4.67 1.91
N LEU A 130 11.69 -3.64 2.30
CA LEU A 130 10.59 -3.07 1.50
C LEU A 130 11.08 -1.96 0.57
N ALA A 131 12.29 -1.45 0.73
CA ALA A 131 12.79 -0.36 -0.09
C ALA A 131 12.65 -0.68 -1.59
N PRO A 132 12.09 0.24 -2.40
CA PRO A 132 12.00 0.06 -3.84
C PRO A 132 13.40 -0.11 -4.43
N SER A 133 13.52 -0.94 -5.46
CA SER A 133 14.81 -1.15 -6.10
C SER A 133 15.27 0.11 -6.86
N PRO A 134 16.57 0.27 -7.13
CA PRO A 134 17.07 1.39 -7.94
C PRO A 134 16.38 1.50 -9.30
N GLU A 135 16.00 0.37 -9.90
CA GLU A 135 15.28 0.30 -11.18
C GLU A 135 13.87 0.91 -11.06
N ILE A 136 13.13 0.59 -10.00
CA ILE A 136 11.82 1.21 -9.73
C ILE A 136 11.96 2.72 -9.51
N ILE A 137 12.98 3.16 -8.76
CA ILE A 137 13.22 4.59 -8.57
C ILE A 137 13.52 5.29 -9.89
N SER A 138 14.38 4.70 -10.73
CA SER A 138 14.71 5.25 -12.05
C SER A 138 13.49 5.30 -12.97
N LEU A 139 12.64 4.27 -12.92
CA LEU A 139 11.39 4.22 -13.67
C LEU A 139 10.46 5.37 -13.25
N LEU A 140 10.20 5.52 -11.94
CA LEU A 140 9.35 6.58 -11.42
C LEU A 140 9.88 7.96 -11.82
N GLN A 141 11.19 8.20 -11.67
CA GLN A 141 11.81 9.47 -12.07
C GLN A 141 11.64 9.76 -13.57
N THR A 142 11.75 8.74 -14.42
CA THR A 142 11.58 8.87 -15.87
C THR A 142 10.12 9.16 -16.22
N LEU A 143 9.17 8.42 -15.65
CA LEU A 143 7.75 8.60 -15.92
C LEU A 143 7.25 9.98 -15.50
N ARG A 144 7.74 10.52 -14.38
CA ARG A 144 7.39 11.88 -13.91
C ARG A 144 7.76 13.01 -14.88
N LEU A 145 8.61 12.76 -15.87
CA LEU A 145 8.92 13.76 -16.89
C LEU A 145 7.76 13.98 -17.86
N GLN A 146 6.83 13.03 -17.96
CA GLN A 146 5.75 13.03 -18.97
C GLN A 146 4.36 12.74 -18.39
N TYR A 147 4.27 12.09 -17.23
CA TYR A 147 3.01 11.65 -16.64
C TYR A 147 2.83 12.19 -15.21
N LEU A 148 1.57 12.46 -14.84
CA LEU A 148 1.19 12.54 -13.44
C LEU A 148 1.20 11.13 -12.85
N LEU A 149 1.75 10.98 -11.65
CA LEU A 149 1.82 9.68 -10.98
C LEU A 149 0.96 9.68 -9.72
N GLY A 150 0.17 8.64 -9.53
CA GLY A 150 -0.57 8.43 -8.29
C GLY A 150 -0.38 7.05 -7.66
N ILE A 151 -0.51 6.94 -6.35
CA ILE A 151 -0.69 5.66 -5.65
C ILE A 151 -2.18 5.50 -5.33
N VAL A 152 -2.75 4.33 -5.64
CA VAL A 152 -4.06 3.91 -5.18
C VAL A 152 -3.91 2.55 -4.50
N THR A 153 -3.92 2.53 -3.17
CA THR A 153 -3.60 1.33 -2.38
C THR A 153 -4.72 0.95 -1.41
N ASN A 154 -5.02 -0.34 -1.34
CA ASN A 154 -5.91 -0.88 -0.33
C ASN A 154 -5.12 -1.22 0.93
N GLY A 155 -5.69 -0.89 2.08
CA GLY A 155 -5.16 -1.34 3.35
C GLY A 155 -5.43 -0.34 4.46
N PRO A 156 -5.11 -0.72 5.70
CA PRO A 156 -5.35 0.14 6.84
C PRO A 156 -4.46 1.39 6.84
N SER A 157 -5.06 2.52 7.20
CA SER A 157 -4.49 3.86 6.98
C SER A 157 -3.09 4.02 7.58
N ALA A 158 -2.97 3.81 8.90
CA ALA A 158 -1.72 3.99 9.62
C ALA A 158 -0.61 3.08 9.07
N SER A 159 -0.97 1.85 8.66
CA SER A 159 -0.02 0.90 8.09
C SER A 159 0.47 1.27 6.69
N GLN A 160 -0.38 1.84 5.83
CA GLN A 160 0.04 2.27 4.49
C GLN A 160 0.87 3.56 4.55
N TRP A 161 0.44 4.54 5.34
CA TRP A 161 1.18 5.79 5.52
C TRP A 161 2.56 5.55 6.13
N GLU A 162 2.69 4.64 7.11
CA GLU A 162 4.01 4.28 7.64
C GLU A 162 4.97 3.79 6.54
N LYS A 163 4.50 2.95 5.61
CA LYS A 163 5.34 2.50 4.48
C LYS A 163 5.73 3.66 3.59
N ILE A 164 4.77 4.51 3.22
CA ILE A 164 4.99 5.66 2.32
C ILE A 164 6.01 6.62 2.91
N ASP A 165 5.91 6.93 4.20
CA ASP A 165 6.79 7.86 4.90
C ASP A 165 8.18 7.28 5.11
N ARG A 166 8.28 6.06 5.63
CA ARG A 166 9.59 5.42 5.91
C ARG A 166 10.40 5.16 4.65
N LEU A 167 9.73 4.85 3.53
CA LEU A 167 10.35 4.67 2.23
C LEU A 167 10.45 5.97 1.43
N ALA A 168 9.91 7.06 1.98
CA ALA A 168 9.88 8.39 1.41
C ALA A 168 9.37 8.41 -0.04
N LEU A 169 8.32 7.63 -0.31
CA LEU A 169 7.72 7.46 -1.63
C LEU A 169 6.94 8.71 -2.07
N GLY A 170 6.41 9.50 -1.12
CA GLY A 170 5.60 10.68 -1.41
C GLY A 170 6.27 11.74 -2.28
N ARG A 171 7.61 11.71 -2.45
CA ARG A 171 8.33 12.61 -3.36
C ARG A 171 8.13 12.28 -4.85
N TYR A 172 7.63 11.09 -5.18
CA TYR A 172 7.48 10.60 -6.55
C TYR A 172 6.05 10.63 -7.08
N PHE A 173 5.07 11.01 -6.26
CA PHE A 173 3.65 10.94 -6.62
C PHE A 173 2.98 12.29 -6.40
N ASP A 174 2.05 12.60 -7.28
CA ASP A 174 1.23 13.81 -7.27
C ASP A 174 -0.06 13.59 -6.44
N CYS A 175 -0.50 12.32 -6.34
CA CYS A 175 -1.63 11.88 -5.53
C CYS A 175 -1.32 10.55 -4.82
N ILE A 176 -1.78 10.38 -3.59
CA ILE A 176 -1.75 9.09 -2.88
C ILE A 176 -3.11 8.90 -2.20
N LEU A 177 -3.80 7.83 -2.57
CA LEU A 177 -5.05 7.38 -1.94
C LEU A 177 -4.83 6.08 -1.19
N VAL A 178 -5.22 6.07 0.08
CA VAL A 178 -5.31 4.87 0.92
C VAL A 178 -6.79 4.56 1.15
N SER A 179 -7.22 3.34 0.83
CA SER A 179 -8.64 3.00 0.85
C SER A 179 -9.33 3.21 2.19
N SER A 180 -8.63 3.02 3.31
CA SER A 180 -9.23 3.19 4.66
C SER A 180 -9.43 4.65 5.06
N ASP A 181 -8.89 5.60 4.29
CA ASP A 181 -9.18 7.04 4.45
C ASP A 181 -10.44 7.44 3.66
N LEU A 182 -11.03 6.49 2.94
CA LEU A 182 -12.12 6.70 1.98
C LEU A 182 -13.26 5.73 2.25
N PRO A 183 -14.48 6.03 1.77
CA PRO A 183 -15.61 5.10 1.87
C PRO A 183 -15.53 3.93 0.87
N TRP A 184 -14.52 3.91 0.01
CA TRP A 184 -14.37 2.92 -1.07
C TRP A 184 -12.97 2.31 -1.06
N ALA A 185 -12.90 1.05 -1.46
CA ALA A 185 -11.66 0.32 -1.68
C ALA A 185 -11.68 -0.33 -3.06
N LYS A 186 -10.50 -0.55 -3.66
CA LYS A 186 -10.41 -1.34 -4.90
C LYS A 186 -11.08 -2.71 -4.70
N PRO A 187 -11.88 -3.23 -5.65
CA PRO A 187 -12.05 -2.76 -7.03
C PRO A 187 -13.17 -1.72 -7.26
N ASP A 188 -13.74 -1.10 -6.22
CA ASP A 188 -14.78 -0.08 -6.40
C ASP A 188 -14.24 1.09 -7.24
N ARG A 189 -14.89 1.36 -8.38
CA ARG A 189 -14.51 2.42 -9.32
C ARG A 189 -14.41 3.81 -8.70
N ASN A 190 -15.15 4.06 -7.62
CA ASN A 190 -15.20 5.38 -6.98
C ASN A 190 -13.84 5.81 -6.41
N ILE A 191 -12.99 4.87 -5.98
CA ILE A 191 -11.63 5.22 -5.51
C ILE A 191 -10.76 5.75 -6.66
N PHE A 192 -10.92 5.19 -7.87
CA PHE A 192 -10.18 5.65 -9.04
C PHE A 192 -10.75 6.98 -9.57
N TYR A 193 -12.06 7.17 -9.55
CA TYR A 193 -12.68 8.46 -9.86
C TYR A 193 -12.26 9.56 -8.88
N ALA A 194 -12.12 9.25 -7.59
CA ALA A 194 -11.57 10.18 -6.63
C ALA A 194 -10.14 10.60 -6.99
N ALA A 195 -9.29 9.65 -7.45
CA ALA A 195 -7.94 9.94 -7.90
C ALA A 195 -7.92 10.84 -9.15
N CYS A 196 -8.75 10.52 -10.15
CA CYS A 196 -8.91 11.33 -11.36
C CYS A 196 -9.40 12.75 -11.03
N HIS A 197 -10.42 12.87 -10.17
CA HIS A 197 -10.98 14.16 -9.75
C HIS A 197 -9.93 15.01 -9.05
N TYR A 198 -9.17 14.41 -8.11
CA TYR A 198 -8.11 15.10 -7.39
C TYR A 198 -7.01 15.63 -8.32
N LEU A 199 -6.63 14.85 -9.33
CA LEU A 199 -5.63 15.26 -10.33
C LEU A 199 -6.20 16.13 -11.47
N GLY A 200 -7.51 16.32 -11.53
CA GLY A 200 -8.18 17.07 -12.60
C GLY A 200 -8.08 16.40 -13.98
N VAL A 201 -7.97 15.08 -14.03
CA VAL A 201 -7.83 14.29 -15.27
C VAL A 201 -9.06 13.43 -15.53
N ARG A 202 -9.26 13.03 -16.80
CA ARG A 202 -10.36 12.12 -17.13
C ARG A 202 -9.93 10.66 -17.00
N PRO A 203 -10.85 9.75 -16.64
CA PRO A 203 -10.54 8.32 -16.53
C PRO A 203 -9.87 7.77 -17.78
N GLU A 204 -10.33 8.15 -18.98
CA GLU A 204 -9.80 7.64 -20.24
C GLU A 204 -8.36 8.09 -20.58
N GLU A 205 -7.79 9.01 -19.79
CA GLU A 205 -6.39 9.47 -19.90
C GLU A 205 -5.48 8.80 -18.85
N CYS A 206 -6.02 7.85 -18.09
CA CYS A 206 -5.35 7.20 -16.97
C CYS A 206 -5.07 5.73 -17.26
N ALA A 207 -3.94 5.23 -16.77
CA ALA A 207 -3.61 3.81 -16.70
C ALA A 207 -3.44 3.38 -15.23
N MET A 208 -3.76 2.12 -14.91
CA MET A 208 -3.52 1.52 -13.59
C MET A 208 -2.53 0.36 -13.72
N ILE A 209 -1.52 0.34 -12.85
CA ILE A 209 -0.50 -0.71 -12.76
C ILE A 209 -0.58 -1.35 -11.37
N GLY A 210 -0.77 -2.67 -11.31
CA GLY A 210 -0.85 -3.41 -10.04
C GLY A 210 -0.64 -4.92 -10.22
N ASP A 211 -0.38 -5.62 -9.10
CA ASP A 211 -0.07 -7.06 -9.09
C ASP A 211 -1.33 -7.95 -9.06
N LYS A 212 -2.50 -7.40 -8.72
CA LYS A 212 -3.72 -8.19 -8.54
C LYS A 212 -4.73 -7.93 -9.63
N LEU A 213 -4.99 -8.98 -10.41
CA LEU A 213 -6.04 -8.96 -11.43
C LEU A 213 -7.40 -8.52 -10.87
N GLU A 214 -7.86 -9.10 -9.77
CA GLU A 214 -9.20 -8.88 -9.22
C GLU A 214 -9.44 -7.46 -8.68
N THR A 215 -8.39 -6.79 -8.20
CA THR A 215 -8.51 -5.47 -7.56
C THR A 215 -7.97 -4.33 -8.42
N ASP A 216 -6.95 -4.58 -9.23
CA ASP A 216 -6.24 -3.55 -10.00
C ASP A 216 -6.61 -3.55 -11.48
N ILE A 217 -7.07 -4.68 -12.05
CA ILE A 217 -7.22 -4.86 -13.50
C ILE A 217 -8.67 -5.19 -13.90
N GLN A 218 -9.37 -6.07 -13.19
CA GLN A 218 -10.78 -6.40 -13.42
C GLN A 218 -11.71 -5.38 -12.76
N VAL A 219 -11.66 -4.14 -13.25
CA VAL A 219 -12.77 -3.20 -13.03
C VAL A 219 -13.67 -3.29 -14.25
N SER A 220 -14.71 -4.13 -14.17
CA SER A 220 -15.52 -4.61 -15.31
C SER A 220 -16.37 -3.56 -16.04
N GLU A 221 -16.22 -2.27 -15.73
CA GLU A 221 -16.73 -1.14 -16.54
C GLU A 221 -15.69 -0.02 -16.74
N TRP A 222 -14.66 0.09 -15.89
CA TRP A 222 -13.56 1.07 -16.02
C TRP A 222 -12.55 0.67 -17.10
N THR A 223 -12.34 -0.64 -17.29
CA THR A 223 -11.50 -1.23 -18.35
C THR A 223 -11.99 -0.91 -19.76
N GLN A 224 -13.24 -0.48 -19.92
CA GLN A 224 -13.79 -0.08 -21.22
C GLN A 224 -13.53 1.40 -21.54
N GLU A 225 -13.13 2.21 -20.56
CA GLU A 225 -12.87 3.64 -20.75
C GLU A 225 -11.37 3.98 -20.77
N CYS A 226 -10.50 3.15 -20.18
CA CYS A 226 -9.04 3.33 -20.17
C CYS A 226 -8.32 2.47 -21.23
N SER A 227 -7.30 3.01 -21.89
CA SER A 227 -6.44 2.26 -22.82
C SER A 227 -5.46 1.36 -22.04
N PHE A 228 -5.66 0.03 -22.08
CA PHE A 228 -4.72 -0.93 -21.47
C PHE A 228 -3.70 -1.46 -22.48
N GLY A 229 -2.44 -1.52 -22.04
CA GLY A 229 -1.40 -2.38 -22.60
C GLY A 229 -0.79 -3.23 -21.49
N CYS A 230 -0.87 -4.56 -21.61
CA CYS A 230 0.03 -5.46 -20.88
C CYS A 230 1.45 -5.21 -21.39
N LEU A 231 2.33 -4.71 -20.54
CA LEU A 231 3.77 -4.93 -20.70
C LEU A 231 4.14 -5.99 -19.67
N ASP A 232 4.10 -7.25 -20.10
CA ASP A 232 4.81 -8.32 -19.40
C ASP A 232 6.30 -7.97 -19.43
N MET A 233 6.91 -7.78 -18.26
CA MET A 233 8.37 -7.86 -18.07
C MET A 233 8.71 -9.12 -17.29
#